data_AF-A0A349JAX4-F1
#
_entry.id   AF-A0A349JAX4-F1
#
_cell.length_a   1.000
_cell.length_b   1.000
_cell.length_c   1.000
_cell.angle_alpha   90.00
_cell.angle_beta   90.00
_cell.angle_gamma   90.00
#
_symmetry.space_group_name_H-M   'P 1'
#
loop_
_entity.id
_entity.type
_entity.pdbx_description
1 polymer ?
#
loop_
_entity_poly.entity_id
_entity_poly.type
_entity_poly.pdbx_seq_one_letter_code
_entity_poly.pdbx_strand_id
1 'polypeptide(L)'
;RIGSMNMLLHGVENPDVRYRDSLAQDHAGEEDRYTVILANPPFAGSLDYESTAKDLQAVVKTKKTELLFLALFLRLLKAGGRAAVIVPDGVLFGSSKAHKELRRMLVEDHKLDAVISLPAGVFRPYAGVSTAILCFTKTNSGGTDRVWFYDCDADGWSLDDKRNPLLDEAKLGPVPAAKLTADEHAKNNLPDLLARWRERADSETKRKRTEQSFSVTKADLAAQDYDLSINRYKEVVHAEVQHRAPKEILKELATLEEEIQREMKTLEGMLG
;
A
#
# COMPACT_ATOMS: atom_id res chain seq x y z
N ARG A 1 -20.61 -14.64 -14.19
CA ARG A 1 -21.05 -14.38 -15.58
C ARG A 1 -20.18 -13.32 -16.27
N ILE A 2 -20.19 -12.05 -15.81
CA ILE A 2 -19.34 -10.98 -16.39
C ILE A 2 -17.85 -11.34 -16.36
N GLY A 3 -17.34 -11.87 -15.22
CA GLY A 3 -15.94 -12.31 -15.13
C GLY A 3 -15.55 -13.37 -16.17
N SER A 4 -16.40 -14.39 -16.38
CA SER A 4 -16.17 -15.43 -17.39
C SER A 4 -16.13 -14.87 -18.81
N MET A 5 -17.04 -13.94 -19.12
CA MET A 5 -17.07 -13.26 -20.43
C MET A 5 -15.83 -12.39 -20.64
N ASN A 6 -15.39 -11.67 -19.60
CA ASN A 6 -14.18 -10.85 -19.69
C ASN A 6 -12.95 -11.70 -20.05
N MET A 7 -12.78 -12.84 -19.38
CA MET A 7 -11.68 -13.77 -19.66
C MET A 7 -11.73 -14.31 -21.09
N LEU A 8 -12.92 -14.72 -21.55
CA LEU A 8 -13.11 -15.24 -22.90
C LEU A 8 -12.80 -14.19 -23.98
N LEU A 9 -13.24 -12.94 -23.79
CA LEU A 9 -12.97 -11.84 -24.72
C LEU A 9 -11.49 -11.46 -24.81
N HIS A 10 -10.71 -11.76 -23.76
CA HIS A 10 -9.25 -11.56 -23.74
C HIS A 10 -8.47 -12.82 -24.13
N GLY A 11 -9.13 -13.81 -24.73
CA GLY A 11 -8.47 -15.01 -25.29
C GLY A 11 -8.11 -16.08 -24.27
N VAL A 12 -8.62 -16.02 -23.03
CA VAL A 12 -8.48 -17.13 -22.08
C VAL A 12 -9.48 -18.21 -22.45
N GLU A 13 -8.99 -19.29 -23.04
CA GLU A 13 -9.80 -20.45 -23.39
C GLU A 13 -10.19 -21.24 -22.12
N ASN A 14 -11.45 -21.63 -22.02
CA ASN A 14 -12.02 -22.40 -20.89
C ASN A 14 -11.73 -21.82 -19.48
N PRO A 15 -12.15 -20.57 -19.19
CA PRO A 15 -11.90 -19.97 -17.88
C PRO A 15 -12.72 -20.67 -16.78
N ASP A 16 -12.06 -21.20 -15.75
CA ASP A 16 -12.71 -21.80 -14.58
C ASP A 16 -13.16 -20.70 -13.60
N VAL A 17 -14.35 -20.15 -13.84
CA VAL A 17 -14.97 -19.13 -12.97
C VAL A 17 -16.22 -19.72 -12.33
N ARG A 18 -16.15 -20.00 -11.03
CA ARG A 18 -17.23 -20.64 -10.28
C ARG A 18 -18.02 -19.61 -9.49
N TYR A 19 -19.35 -19.70 -9.55
CA TYR A 19 -20.23 -18.90 -8.71
C TYR A 19 -20.34 -19.54 -7.32
N ARG A 20 -19.57 -19.03 -6.37
CA ARG A 20 -19.50 -19.53 -5.00
C ARG A 20 -19.24 -18.38 -4.04
N ASP A 21 -19.71 -18.52 -2.80
CA ASP A 21 -19.08 -17.83 -1.67
C ASP A 21 -17.66 -18.43 -1.52
N SER A 22 -16.66 -17.66 -1.11
CA SER A 22 -15.29 -18.17 -0.90
C SER A 22 -14.98 -18.43 0.58
N LEU A 23 -15.77 -17.85 1.48
CA LEU A 23 -15.57 -17.93 2.93
C LEU A 23 -16.54 -18.91 3.62
N ALA A 24 -17.51 -19.46 2.87
CA ALA A 24 -18.49 -20.40 3.40
C ALA A 24 -17.89 -21.78 3.70
N GLN A 25 -18.56 -22.57 4.54
CA GLN A 25 -18.09 -23.91 4.92
C GLN A 25 -18.07 -24.91 3.75
N ASP A 26 -18.80 -24.65 2.67
CA ASP A 26 -19.08 -25.58 1.57
C ASP A 26 -17.92 -25.74 0.56
N HIS A 27 -16.67 -25.68 1.04
CA HIS A 27 -15.45 -25.63 0.21
C HIS A 27 -14.43 -26.70 0.61
N ALA A 28 -14.88 -27.81 1.19
CA ALA A 28 -14.00 -28.92 1.54
C ALA A 28 -13.22 -29.42 0.31
N GLY A 29 -11.90 -29.56 0.45
CA GLY A 29 -11.02 -30.16 -0.57
C GLY A 29 -10.36 -29.20 -1.56
N GLU A 30 -10.41 -27.88 -1.34
CA GLU A 30 -9.61 -26.90 -2.12
C GLU A 30 -8.35 -26.38 -1.39
N GLU A 31 -7.75 -27.20 -0.54
CA GLU A 31 -6.52 -26.88 0.19
C GLU A 31 -5.28 -27.23 -0.65
N ASP A 32 -4.21 -26.45 -0.54
CA ASP A 32 -2.92 -26.72 -1.20
C ASP A 32 -3.05 -26.99 -2.71
N ARG A 33 -3.84 -26.18 -3.43
CA ARG A 33 -4.09 -26.37 -4.87
C ARG A 33 -3.33 -25.39 -5.76
N TYR A 34 -3.09 -24.18 -5.29
CA TYR A 34 -2.64 -23.08 -6.13
C TYR A 34 -1.17 -22.74 -5.85
N THR A 35 -0.41 -22.44 -6.91
CA THR A 35 0.99 -21.98 -6.80
C THR A 35 1.10 -20.46 -6.81
N VAL A 36 0.09 -19.77 -7.33
CA VAL A 36 0.02 -18.32 -7.39
C VAL A 36 -1.41 -17.86 -7.08
N ILE A 37 -1.55 -16.85 -6.22
CA ILE A 37 -2.80 -16.13 -5.97
C ILE A 37 -2.57 -14.64 -6.20
N LEU A 38 -3.38 -14.02 -7.05
CA LEU A 38 -3.46 -12.57 -7.21
C LEU A 38 -4.89 -12.18 -6.85
N ALA A 39 -5.06 -11.34 -5.84
CA ALA A 39 -6.40 -11.03 -5.34
C ALA A 39 -6.55 -9.59 -4.88
N ASN A 40 -7.74 -9.04 -5.17
CA ASN A 40 -8.25 -7.82 -4.57
C ASN A 40 -9.56 -8.16 -3.83
N PRO A 41 -9.49 -8.78 -2.63
CA PRO A 41 -10.67 -9.11 -1.86
C PRO A 41 -11.46 -7.85 -1.46
N PRO A 42 -12.78 -7.93 -1.25
CA PRO A 42 -13.57 -6.81 -0.76
C PRO A 42 -13.02 -6.23 0.55
N PHE A 43 -12.92 -4.89 0.63
CA PHE A 43 -12.23 -4.18 1.73
C PHE A 43 -13.00 -4.06 3.04
N ALA A 44 -14.29 -4.38 3.05
CA ALA A 44 -15.10 -4.32 4.25
C ALA A 44 -16.25 -5.32 4.18
N GLY A 45 -16.57 -5.91 5.33
CA GLY A 45 -17.63 -6.89 5.47
C GLY A 45 -17.50 -7.58 6.82
N SER A 46 -18.62 -8.08 7.32
CA SER A 46 -18.65 -8.94 8.49
C SER A 46 -19.48 -10.16 8.16
N LEU A 47 -18.95 -11.35 8.45
CA LEU A 47 -19.68 -12.61 8.37
C LEU A 47 -19.94 -13.14 9.77
N ASP A 48 -20.96 -13.96 9.91
CA ASP A 48 -21.19 -14.70 11.14
C ASP A 48 -20.25 -15.90 11.24
N TYR A 49 -19.91 -16.26 12.48
CA TYR A 49 -19.02 -17.39 12.74
C TYR A 49 -19.58 -18.70 12.19
N GLU A 50 -20.90 -18.86 12.21
CA GLU A 50 -21.60 -20.05 11.75
C GLU A 50 -21.63 -20.19 10.22
N SER A 51 -21.61 -19.07 9.49
CA SER A 51 -21.57 -19.07 8.03
C SER A 51 -20.13 -19.17 7.49
N THR A 52 -19.12 -18.95 8.34
CA THR A 52 -17.72 -19.03 7.95
C THR A 52 -17.16 -20.44 8.10
N ALA A 53 -16.29 -20.87 7.18
CA ALA A 53 -15.62 -22.15 7.29
C ALA A 53 -14.84 -22.30 8.62
N LYS A 54 -15.05 -23.44 9.30
CA LYS A 54 -14.54 -23.69 10.66
C LYS A 54 -13.01 -23.75 10.72
N ASP A 55 -12.38 -24.22 9.66
CA ASP A 55 -10.95 -24.26 9.49
C ASP A 55 -10.34 -22.86 9.36
N LEU A 56 -10.98 -21.94 8.63
CA LEU A 56 -10.56 -20.53 8.58
C LEU A 56 -10.65 -19.88 9.96
N GLN A 57 -11.72 -20.17 10.70
CA GLN A 57 -11.90 -19.69 12.07
C GLN A 57 -10.90 -20.29 13.07
N ALA A 58 -10.33 -21.46 12.77
CA ALA A 58 -9.26 -22.07 13.54
C ALA A 58 -7.91 -21.37 13.30
N VAL A 59 -7.67 -20.87 12.08
CA VAL A 59 -6.48 -20.07 11.75
C VAL A 59 -6.57 -18.68 12.41
N VAL A 60 -7.68 -17.97 12.18
CA VAL A 60 -7.93 -16.65 12.79
C VAL A 60 -9.39 -16.53 13.19
N LYS A 61 -9.65 -16.45 14.50
CA LYS A 61 -11.01 -16.25 15.03
C LYS A 61 -11.47 -14.80 14.85
N THR A 62 -12.24 -14.54 13.80
CA THR A 62 -12.72 -13.19 13.46
C THR A 62 -13.95 -13.22 12.55
N LYS A 63 -14.76 -12.15 12.60
CA LYS A 63 -15.86 -11.91 11.66
C LYS A 63 -15.47 -11.05 10.47
N LYS A 64 -14.29 -10.42 10.53
CA LYS A 64 -13.78 -9.46 9.54
C LYS A 64 -13.36 -10.18 8.26
N THR A 65 -14.03 -9.88 7.15
CA THR A 65 -13.80 -10.57 5.87
C THR A 65 -12.38 -10.37 5.36
N GLU A 66 -11.78 -9.19 5.57
CA GLU A 66 -10.42 -8.88 5.13
C GLU A 66 -9.36 -9.83 5.71
N LEU A 67 -9.54 -10.27 6.97
CA LEU A 67 -8.64 -11.23 7.63
C LEU A 67 -8.94 -12.67 7.21
N LEU A 68 -10.23 -12.99 7.02
CA LEU A 68 -10.65 -14.32 6.58
C LEU A 68 -10.16 -14.65 5.17
N PHE A 69 -10.10 -13.67 4.27
CA PHE A 69 -9.54 -13.86 2.93
C PHE A 69 -8.04 -14.17 2.96
N LEU A 70 -7.25 -13.53 3.83
CA LEU A 70 -5.83 -13.86 3.98
C LEU A 70 -5.63 -15.29 4.53
N ALA A 71 -6.43 -15.68 5.53
CA ALA A 71 -6.43 -17.06 6.02
C ALA A 71 -6.82 -18.06 4.91
N LEU A 72 -7.81 -17.70 4.08
CA LEU A 72 -8.21 -18.48 2.91
C LEU A 72 -7.05 -18.62 1.92
N PHE A 73 -6.37 -17.54 1.56
CA PHE A 73 -5.27 -17.61 0.59
C PHE A 73 -4.12 -18.48 1.09
N LEU A 74 -3.78 -18.42 2.37
CA LEU A 74 -2.82 -19.35 2.99
C LEU A 74 -3.28 -20.80 2.89
N ARG A 75 -4.56 -21.09 3.12
CA ARG A 75 -5.11 -22.44 2.97
C ARG A 75 -5.06 -22.94 1.53
N LEU A 76 -5.42 -22.09 0.57
CA LEU A 76 -5.49 -22.40 -0.86
C LEU A 76 -4.11 -22.63 -1.50
N LEU A 77 -3.09 -21.89 -1.05
CA LEU A 77 -1.73 -22.00 -1.58
C LEU A 77 -1.08 -23.33 -1.18
N LYS A 78 -0.36 -23.94 -2.12
CA LYS A 78 0.60 -25.01 -1.85
C LYS A 78 1.78 -24.48 -1.02
N ALA A 79 2.51 -25.37 -0.33
CA ALA A 79 3.85 -25.03 0.14
C ALA A 79 4.74 -24.60 -1.04
N GLY A 80 5.44 -23.47 -0.88
CA GLY A 80 6.18 -22.76 -1.94
C GLY A 80 5.30 -21.88 -2.85
N GLY A 81 3.97 -21.92 -2.70
CA GLY A 81 3.05 -21.06 -3.44
C GLY A 81 3.12 -19.62 -2.94
N ARG A 82 2.92 -18.67 -3.86
CA ARG A 82 3.08 -17.23 -3.62
C ARG A 82 1.79 -16.44 -3.86
N ALA A 83 1.62 -15.34 -3.15
CA ALA A 83 0.48 -14.47 -3.29
C ALA A 83 0.89 -13.00 -3.35
N ALA A 84 0.12 -12.20 -4.10
CA ALA A 84 0.10 -10.75 -4.03
C ALA A 84 -1.37 -10.31 -3.83
N VAL A 85 -1.67 -9.75 -2.67
CA VAL A 85 -3.05 -9.49 -2.23
C VAL A 85 -3.19 -8.05 -1.79
N ILE A 86 -4.21 -7.36 -2.29
CA ILE A 86 -4.55 -6.01 -1.84
C ILE A 86 -5.38 -6.10 -0.55
N VAL A 87 -4.99 -5.35 0.47
CA VAL A 87 -5.69 -5.27 1.75
C VAL A 87 -5.88 -3.80 2.17
N PRO A 88 -6.95 -3.46 2.91
CA PRO A 88 -7.03 -2.15 3.53
C PRO A 88 -5.97 -2.01 4.63
N ASP A 89 -5.49 -0.79 4.86
CA ASP A 89 -4.43 -0.52 5.84
C ASP A 89 -4.74 -1.02 7.26
N GLY A 90 -6.03 -1.11 7.62
CA GLY A 90 -6.45 -1.68 8.90
C GLY A 90 -5.92 -3.10 9.15
N VAL A 91 -5.62 -3.88 8.10
CA VAL A 91 -4.96 -5.19 8.22
C VAL A 91 -3.53 -5.04 8.75
N LEU A 92 -2.82 -3.98 8.37
CA LEU A 92 -1.40 -3.74 8.68
C LEU A 92 -1.17 -3.34 10.14
N PHE A 93 -2.09 -2.59 10.75
CA PHE A 93 -1.92 -2.06 12.13
C PHE A 93 -3.06 -2.39 13.09
N GLY A 94 -4.11 -3.08 12.63
CA GLY A 94 -5.25 -3.41 13.48
C GLY A 94 -4.83 -4.04 14.81
N SER A 95 -5.45 -3.62 15.91
CA SER A 95 -5.01 -3.93 17.27
C SER A 95 -5.66 -5.17 17.87
N SER A 96 -6.69 -5.73 17.23
CA SER A 96 -7.35 -6.93 17.75
C SER A 96 -6.41 -8.14 17.67
N LYS A 97 -6.62 -9.12 18.56
CA LYS A 97 -5.84 -10.36 18.59
C LYS A 97 -5.76 -11.04 17.22
N ALA A 98 -6.86 -11.06 16.48
CA ALA A 98 -6.93 -11.63 15.14
C ALA A 98 -5.99 -10.94 14.14
N HIS A 99 -5.89 -9.61 14.18
CA HIS A 99 -4.99 -8.87 13.29
C HIS A 99 -3.53 -9.15 13.63
N LYS A 100 -3.17 -9.06 14.92
CA LYS A 100 -1.80 -9.31 15.39
C LYS A 100 -1.36 -10.73 15.07
N GLU A 101 -2.22 -11.71 15.35
CA GLU A 101 -1.92 -13.13 15.08
C GLU A 101 -1.72 -13.40 13.59
N LEU A 102 -2.55 -12.82 12.73
CA LEU A 102 -2.41 -12.98 11.28
C LEU A 102 -1.09 -12.38 10.76
N ARG A 103 -0.72 -11.18 11.21
CA ARG A 103 0.56 -10.55 10.83
C ARG A 103 1.76 -11.33 11.36
N ARG A 104 1.68 -11.77 12.63
CA ARG A 104 2.68 -12.67 13.23
C ARG A 104 2.83 -13.92 12.38
N MET A 105 1.73 -14.60 12.03
CA MET A 105 1.73 -15.82 11.22
C MET A 105 2.39 -15.61 9.85
N LEU A 106 2.08 -14.50 9.16
CA LEU A 106 2.71 -14.18 7.87
C LEU A 106 4.24 -14.02 7.97
N VAL A 107 4.74 -13.47 9.08
CA VAL A 107 6.16 -13.20 9.30
C VAL A 107 6.91 -14.40 9.91
N GLU A 108 6.30 -15.07 10.88
CA GLU A 108 6.91 -16.14 11.67
C GLU A 108 6.80 -17.49 10.98
N ASP A 109 5.59 -17.83 10.52
CA ASP A 109 5.25 -19.18 10.07
C ASP A 109 5.34 -19.29 8.53
N HIS A 110 5.38 -18.14 7.85
CA HIS A 110 5.50 -18.00 6.41
C HIS A 110 6.61 -17.01 6.03
N LYS A 111 6.76 -16.79 4.72
CA LYS A 111 7.70 -15.81 4.19
C LYS A 111 6.94 -14.60 3.67
N LEU A 112 6.94 -13.49 4.43
CA LEU A 112 6.47 -12.20 3.95
C LEU A 112 7.61 -11.53 3.17
N ASP A 113 7.43 -11.38 1.86
CA ASP A 113 8.44 -10.80 0.97
C ASP A 113 8.37 -9.27 0.95
N ALA A 114 7.15 -8.69 0.92
CA ALA A 114 6.98 -7.23 0.95
C ALA A 114 5.61 -6.73 1.40
N VAL A 115 5.61 -5.46 1.79
CA VAL A 115 4.44 -4.61 2.02
C VAL A 115 4.59 -3.35 1.18
N ILE A 116 3.72 -3.18 0.19
CA ILE A 116 3.69 -2.00 -0.67
C ILE A 116 2.51 -1.14 -0.23
N SER A 117 2.75 0.03 0.34
CA SER A 117 1.68 0.96 0.68
C SER A 117 1.18 1.66 -0.59
N LEU A 118 -0.14 1.85 -0.69
CA LEU A 118 -0.80 2.58 -1.77
C LEU A 118 -1.60 3.74 -1.14
N PRO A 119 -1.62 4.90 -1.80
CA PRO A 119 -2.21 6.09 -1.22
C PRO A 119 -3.74 5.98 -1.22
N ALA A 120 -4.37 6.70 -0.30
CA ALA A 120 -5.82 6.84 -0.29
C ALA A 120 -6.30 7.46 -1.61
N GLY A 121 -7.33 6.86 -2.22
CA GLY A 121 -7.88 7.34 -3.49
C GLY A 121 -7.55 6.47 -4.71
N VAL A 122 -6.62 5.51 -4.61
CA VAL A 122 -6.33 4.53 -5.69
C VAL A 122 -7.54 3.69 -6.09
N PHE A 123 -8.54 3.57 -5.21
CA PHE A 123 -9.78 2.83 -5.50
C PHE A 123 -11.01 3.74 -5.62
N ARG A 124 -10.86 5.07 -5.68
CA ARG A 124 -11.98 5.98 -5.92
C ARG A 124 -12.56 5.79 -7.34
N PRO A 125 -13.87 5.98 -7.51
CA PRO A 125 -14.86 6.41 -6.50
C PRO A 125 -15.39 5.29 -5.59
N TYR A 126 -14.95 4.04 -5.75
CA TYR A 126 -15.51 2.88 -5.05
C TYR A 126 -15.05 2.77 -3.59
N ALA A 127 -13.80 3.12 -3.30
CA ALA A 127 -13.25 3.15 -1.95
C ALA A 127 -12.25 4.29 -1.78
N GLY A 128 -12.38 5.03 -0.68
CA GLY A 128 -11.51 6.17 -0.34
C GLY A 128 -10.39 5.84 0.65
N VAL A 129 -10.31 4.60 1.15
CA VAL A 129 -9.30 4.19 2.13
C VAL A 129 -7.94 3.95 1.47
N SER A 130 -6.86 4.13 2.23
CA SER A 130 -5.54 3.63 1.86
C SER A 130 -5.48 2.11 1.94
N THR A 131 -4.63 1.53 1.12
CA THR A 131 -4.51 0.07 0.96
C THR A 131 -3.05 -0.30 0.84
N ALA A 132 -2.75 -1.59 0.95
CA ALA A 132 -1.43 -2.11 0.66
C ALA A 132 -1.50 -3.41 -0.11
N ILE A 133 -0.41 -3.74 -0.81
CA ILE A 133 -0.20 -5.04 -1.42
C ILE A 133 0.72 -5.83 -0.50
N LEU A 134 0.23 -6.98 -0.02
CA LEU A 134 1.02 -7.97 0.70
C LEU A 134 1.53 -9.01 -0.28
N CYS A 135 2.85 -9.15 -0.37
CA CYS A 135 3.52 -10.17 -1.17
C CYS A 135 4.09 -11.23 -0.22
N PHE A 136 3.60 -12.46 -0.27
CA PHE A 136 4.05 -13.53 0.64
C PHE A 136 4.09 -14.90 -0.04
N THR A 137 4.87 -15.81 0.54
CA THR A 137 5.03 -17.20 0.12
C THR A 137 4.65 -18.11 1.29
N LYS A 138 3.78 -19.09 1.04
CA LYS A 138 3.42 -20.10 2.04
C LYS A 138 4.56 -21.09 2.18
N THR A 139 5.14 -21.22 3.36
CA THR A 139 6.26 -22.14 3.63
C THR A 139 5.99 -23.10 4.79
N ASN A 140 5.00 -22.82 5.63
CA ASN A 140 4.70 -23.52 6.90
C ASN A 140 5.91 -23.70 7.85
N SER A 141 7.01 -22.98 7.61
CA SER A 141 8.29 -23.14 8.29
C SER A 141 9.04 -21.82 8.47
N GLY A 142 8.37 -20.69 8.20
CA GLY A 142 8.97 -19.36 8.22
C GLY A 142 9.80 -19.06 6.97
N GLY A 143 10.90 -18.32 7.13
CA GLY A 143 11.76 -17.88 6.03
C GLY A 143 11.68 -16.37 5.74
N THR A 144 10.99 -15.60 6.59
CA THR A 144 11.13 -14.14 6.61
C THR A 144 12.39 -13.75 7.36
N ASP A 145 13.39 -13.22 6.66
CA ASP A 145 14.55 -12.56 7.29
C ASP A 145 14.35 -11.05 7.35
N ARG A 146 13.90 -10.48 6.22
CA ARG A 146 13.61 -9.07 6.04
C ARG A 146 12.36 -8.92 5.16
N VAL A 147 11.57 -7.90 5.45
CA VAL A 147 10.40 -7.52 4.65
C VAL A 147 10.72 -6.22 3.93
N TRP A 148 10.53 -6.20 2.62
CA TRP A 148 10.72 -4.99 1.82
C TRP A 148 9.48 -4.10 1.88
N PHE A 149 9.67 -2.84 2.23
CA PHE A 149 8.63 -1.83 2.25
C PHE A 149 8.82 -0.87 1.10
N TYR A 150 7.71 -0.52 0.43
CA TYR A 150 7.69 0.50 -0.61
C TYR A 150 6.54 1.48 -0.37
N ASP A 151 6.85 2.77 -0.38
CA ASP A 151 5.88 3.86 -0.25
C ASP A 151 5.44 4.36 -1.64
N CYS A 152 4.27 3.94 -2.07
CA CYS A 152 3.67 4.46 -3.30
C CYS A 152 2.83 5.69 -2.95
N ASP A 153 3.18 6.84 -3.52
CA ASP A 153 2.46 8.10 -3.36
C ASP A 153 1.53 8.37 -4.56
N ALA A 154 1.82 7.80 -5.73
CA ALA A 154 1.05 8.03 -6.95
C ALA A 154 1.09 6.85 -7.92
N ASP A 155 -0.05 6.53 -8.55
CA ASP A 155 -0.23 5.41 -9.48
C ASP A 155 -0.39 5.82 -10.95
N GLY A 156 -0.15 7.09 -11.27
CA GLY A 156 -0.36 7.69 -12.60
C GLY A 156 -1.68 8.43 -12.76
N TRP A 157 -2.57 8.35 -11.78
CA TRP A 157 -3.92 8.93 -11.84
C TRP A 157 -4.17 9.89 -10.67
N SER A 158 -5.06 10.86 -10.85
CA SER A 158 -5.53 11.70 -9.75
C SER A 158 -6.18 10.81 -8.68
N LEU A 159 -6.00 11.16 -7.40
CA LEU A 159 -6.56 10.43 -6.27
C LEU A 159 -7.96 10.95 -5.86
N ASP A 160 -8.67 11.55 -6.82
CA ASP A 160 -10.04 12.05 -6.68
C ASP A 160 -11.06 11.08 -7.31
N ASP A 161 -12.35 11.39 -7.20
CA ASP A 161 -13.41 10.51 -7.72
C ASP A 161 -13.41 10.42 -9.26
N LYS A 162 -12.74 11.35 -9.95
CA LYS A 162 -12.68 11.36 -11.42
C LYS A 162 -11.60 10.43 -11.97
N ARG A 163 -10.52 10.20 -11.21
CA ARG A 163 -9.36 9.40 -11.63
C ARG A 163 -8.91 9.77 -13.04
N ASN A 164 -8.50 11.04 -13.22
CA ASN A 164 -7.95 11.51 -14.48
C ASN A 164 -6.46 11.12 -14.59
N PRO A 165 -5.97 10.76 -15.78
CA PRO A 165 -4.55 10.46 -15.97
C PRO A 165 -3.70 11.72 -15.75
N LEU A 166 -2.58 11.59 -15.04
CA LEU A 166 -1.66 12.69 -14.75
C LEU A 166 -0.48 12.79 -15.73
N LEU A 167 -0.34 11.77 -16.58
CA LEU A 167 0.70 11.59 -17.57
C LEU A 167 0.08 11.08 -18.88
N ASP A 168 0.83 11.19 -19.97
CA ASP A 168 0.47 10.56 -21.25
C ASP A 168 0.35 9.04 -21.08
N GLU A 169 -0.52 8.42 -21.88
CA GLU A 169 -0.81 6.98 -21.82
C GLU A 169 0.46 6.12 -21.94
N ALA A 170 1.43 6.55 -22.77
CA ALA A 170 2.72 5.87 -22.95
C ALA A 170 3.60 5.84 -21.67
N LYS A 171 3.26 6.63 -20.64
CA LYS A 171 3.96 6.76 -19.36
C LYS A 171 3.15 6.23 -18.17
N LEU A 172 1.95 5.70 -18.41
CA LEU A 172 1.09 5.13 -17.38
C LEU A 172 1.41 3.66 -17.11
N GLY A 173 0.99 3.20 -15.93
CA GLY A 173 1.12 1.81 -15.51
C GLY A 173 2.53 1.42 -15.04
N PRO A 174 2.73 0.14 -14.71
CA PRO A 174 3.99 -0.37 -14.15
C PRO A 174 5.08 -0.64 -15.19
N VAL A 175 4.72 -0.77 -16.47
CA VAL A 175 5.66 -1.01 -17.58
C VAL A 175 5.36 -0.03 -18.71
N PRO A 176 5.70 1.27 -18.53
CA PRO A 176 5.42 2.29 -19.52
C PRO A 176 6.31 2.10 -20.75
N ALA A 177 5.82 2.55 -21.91
CA ALA A 177 6.57 2.55 -23.16
C ALA A 177 7.69 3.60 -23.18
N ALA A 178 7.54 4.68 -22.40
CA ALA A 178 8.55 5.72 -22.22
C ALA A 178 9.05 5.79 -20.78
N LYS A 179 10.34 6.08 -20.61
CA LYS A 179 10.95 6.25 -19.29
C LYS A 179 10.47 7.56 -18.65
N LEU A 180 10.16 7.52 -17.36
CA LEU A 180 9.75 8.68 -16.59
C LEU A 180 10.96 9.52 -16.16
N THR A 181 10.78 10.83 -16.13
CA THR A 181 11.70 11.77 -15.46
C THR A 181 11.47 11.75 -13.94
N ALA A 182 12.33 12.46 -13.18
CA ALA A 182 12.16 12.59 -11.74
C ALA A 182 10.85 13.29 -11.34
N ASP A 183 10.43 14.32 -12.10
CA ASP A 183 9.17 15.03 -11.85
C ASP A 183 7.95 14.17 -12.20
N GLU A 184 8.08 13.31 -13.20
CA GLU A 184 7.02 12.38 -13.60
C GLU A 184 6.91 11.20 -12.64
N HIS A 185 8.01 10.77 -12.01
CA HIS A 185 7.99 9.77 -10.95
C HIS A 185 7.07 10.18 -9.81
N ALA A 186 7.04 11.48 -9.44
CA ALA A 186 6.11 11.99 -8.44
C ALA A 186 4.62 11.80 -8.79
N LYS A 187 4.31 11.49 -10.05
CA LYS A 187 2.95 11.23 -10.56
C LYS A 187 2.67 9.75 -10.81
N ASN A 188 3.70 8.92 -11.02
CA ASN A 188 3.55 7.48 -11.20
C ASN A 188 4.79 6.72 -10.67
N ASN A 189 4.64 6.09 -9.51
CA ASN A 189 5.70 5.33 -8.85
C ASN A 189 5.76 3.86 -9.30
N LEU A 190 4.76 3.34 -10.01
CA LEU A 190 4.66 1.92 -10.35
C LEU A 190 5.87 1.37 -11.14
N PRO A 191 6.47 2.12 -12.09
CA PRO A 191 7.65 1.66 -12.81
C PRO A 191 8.88 1.50 -11.89
N ASP A 192 9.11 2.46 -10.99
CA ASP A 192 10.22 2.41 -10.02
C ASP A 192 10.01 1.30 -9.00
N LEU A 193 8.79 1.13 -8.50
CA LEU A 193 8.40 0.01 -7.64
C LEU A 193 8.77 -1.32 -8.28
N LEU A 194 8.38 -1.55 -9.54
CA LEU A 194 8.67 -2.81 -10.22
C LEU A 194 10.17 -3.01 -10.47
N ALA A 195 10.91 -1.94 -10.78
CA ALA A 195 12.35 -2.00 -10.93
C ALA A 195 13.02 -2.40 -9.61
N ARG A 196 12.71 -1.71 -8.52
CA ARG A 196 13.29 -1.96 -7.19
C ARG A 196 12.87 -3.29 -6.57
N TRP A 197 11.66 -3.76 -6.85
CA TRP A 197 11.22 -5.10 -6.45
C TRP A 197 12.18 -6.20 -6.92
N ARG A 198 12.78 -6.04 -8.11
CA ARG A 198 13.77 -7.00 -8.64
C ARG A 198 15.08 -6.97 -7.85
N GLU A 199 15.42 -5.84 -7.25
CA GLU A 199 16.64 -5.63 -6.46
C GLU A 199 16.42 -5.73 -4.95
N ARG A 200 15.22 -6.13 -4.51
CA ARG A 200 14.81 -6.16 -3.09
C ARG A 200 15.72 -6.97 -2.17
N ALA A 201 16.41 -7.97 -2.72
CA ALA A 201 17.32 -8.85 -2.01
C ALA A 201 18.77 -8.31 -1.98
N ASP A 202 19.07 -7.27 -2.74
CA ASP A 202 20.43 -6.77 -2.98
C ASP A 202 20.56 -5.29 -2.56
N SER A 203 20.39 -4.36 -3.50
CA SER A 203 20.63 -2.92 -3.30
C SER A 203 19.66 -2.33 -2.27
N GLU A 204 18.39 -2.75 -2.29
CA GLU A 204 17.34 -2.27 -1.40
C GLU A 204 17.60 -2.59 0.08
N THR A 205 18.40 -3.62 0.38
CA THR A 205 18.74 -3.99 1.76
C THR A 205 19.62 -2.96 2.47
N LYS A 206 20.26 -2.06 1.71
CA LYS A 206 21.19 -1.04 2.17
C LYS A 206 20.56 0.36 2.26
N ARG A 207 19.30 0.50 1.83
CA ARG A 207 18.61 1.79 1.81
C ARG A 207 18.23 2.24 3.20
N LYS A 208 18.25 3.55 3.39
CA LYS A 208 17.90 4.20 4.65
C LYS A 208 16.39 4.25 4.80
N ARG A 209 15.94 4.24 6.05
CA ARG A 209 14.52 4.38 6.43
C ARG A 209 13.90 5.74 6.09
N THR A 210 14.70 6.68 5.60
CA THR A 210 14.28 7.99 5.09
C THR A 210 13.89 7.95 3.61
N GLU A 211 14.22 6.87 2.90
CA GLU A 211 13.98 6.71 1.47
C GLU A 211 12.59 6.11 1.18
N GLN A 212 12.17 6.19 -0.09
CA GLN A 212 10.87 5.68 -0.53
C GLN A 212 10.69 4.16 -0.35
N SER A 213 11.79 3.42 -0.30
CA SER A 213 11.78 1.98 -0.08
C SER A 213 12.97 1.54 0.76
N PHE A 214 12.75 0.55 1.62
CA PHE A 214 13.77 0.00 2.53
C PHE A 214 13.34 -1.36 3.07
N SER A 215 14.29 -2.14 3.57
CA SER A 215 14.02 -3.46 4.17
C SER A 215 14.10 -3.43 5.70
N VAL A 216 13.04 -3.91 6.35
CA VAL A 216 12.94 -4.03 7.81
C VAL A 216 13.23 -5.47 8.23
N THR A 217 14.01 -5.67 9.30
CA THR A 217 14.36 -7.01 9.78
C THR A 217 13.19 -7.66 10.50
N LYS A 218 13.11 -8.99 10.49
CA LYS A 218 12.12 -9.73 11.29
C LYS A 218 12.14 -9.35 12.78
N ALA A 219 13.33 -9.11 13.35
CA ALA A 219 13.47 -8.69 14.74
C ALA A 219 12.84 -7.31 15.00
N ASP A 220 13.04 -6.35 14.08
CA ASP A 220 12.41 -5.02 14.18
C ASP A 220 10.88 -5.12 14.09
N LEU A 221 10.36 -5.98 13.20
CA LEU A 221 8.92 -6.22 13.09
C LEU A 221 8.35 -6.79 14.40
N ALA A 222 9.02 -7.78 14.99
CA ALA A 222 8.61 -8.37 16.26
C ALA A 222 8.64 -7.34 17.41
N ALA A 223 9.66 -6.46 17.44
CA ALA A 223 9.77 -5.37 18.41
C ALA A 223 8.63 -4.34 18.31
N GLN A 224 8.00 -4.22 17.12
CA GLN A 224 6.85 -3.35 16.88
C GLN A 224 5.52 -4.12 16.85
N ASP A 225 5.46 -5.28 17.52
CA ASP A 225 4.24 -6.10 17.64
C ASP A 225 3.62 -6.45 16.27
N TYR A 226 4.51 -6.70 15.30
CA TYR A 226 4.19 -7.02 13.92
C TYR A 226 3.30 -5.96 13.22
N ASP A 227 3.37 -4.69 13.62
CA ASP A 227 2.78 -3.59 12.85
C ASP A 227 3.45 -3.51 11.48
N LEU A 228 2.70 -3.71 10.41
CA LEU A 228 3.19 -3.71 9.03
C LEU A 228 2.95 -2.37 8.34
N SER A 229 2.75 -1.29 9.09
CA SER A 229 2.64 0.05 8.52
C SER A 229 4.01 0.62 8.24
N ILE A 230 4.25 1.09 7.01
CA ILE A 230 5.54 1.68 6.62
C ILE A 230 5.93 2.87 7.52
N ASN A 231 4.96 3.69 7.93
CA ASN A 231 5.13 4.84 8.82
C ASN A 231 5.69 4.48 10.20
N ARG A 232 5.58 3.22 10.63
CA ARG A 232 6.17 2.76 11.89
C ARG A 232 7.70 2.76 11.84
N TYR A 233 8.25 2.55 10.64
CA TYR A 233 9.68 2.35 10.42
C TYR A 233 10.33 3.52 9.68
N LYS A 234 9.54 4.36 9.01
CA LYS A 234 10.04 5.50 8.25
C LYS A 234 10.61 6.55 9.20
N GLU A 235 11.83 7.01 8.90
CA GLU A 235 12.48 8.09 9.63
C GLU A 235 12.19 9.41 8.92
N VAL A 236 11.46 10.31 9.59
CA VAL A 236 11.20 11.65 9.05
C VAL A 236 12.35 12.55 9.46
N VAL A 237 13.21 12.91 8.49
CA VAL A 237 14.21 13.95 8.69
C VAL A 237 13.49 15.29 8.62
N HIS A 238 13.18 15.86 9.77
CA HIS A 238 12.79 17.27 9.82
C HIS A 238 14.02 18.09 9.46
N ALA A 239 14.05 18.64 8.24
CA ALA A 239 14.95 19.74 7.96
C ALA A 239 14.59 20.86 8.94
N GLU A 240 15.56 21.34 9.72
CA GLU A 240 15.38 22.59 10.45
C GLU A 240 14.94 23.64 9.44
N VAL A 241 13.69 24.06 9.53
CA VAL A 241 13.24 25.23 8.80
C VAL A 241 14.04 26.37 9.42
N GLN A 242 15.06 26.84 8.69
CA GLN A 242 15.77 28.05 9.07
C GLN A 242 14.77 29.19 8.97
N HIS A 243 14.09 29.47 10.08
CA HIS A 243 13.30 30.67 10.22
C HIS A 243 14.25 31.85 10.19
N ARG A 244 13.91 32.87 9.39
CA ARG A 244 14.59 34.16 9.44
C ARG A 244 14.58 34.67 10.87
N ALA A 245 15.68 35.29 11.30
CA ALA A 245 15.74 35.84 12.65
C ALA A 245 14.63 36.91 12.81
N PRO A 246 13.90 36.95 13.93
CA PRO A 246 12.83 37.94 14.14
C PRO A 246 13.28 39.39 13.91
N LYS A 247 14.56 39.70 14.17
CA LYS A 247 15.16 41.01 13.88
C LYS A 247 15.21 41.36 12.40
N GLU A 248 15.42 40.39 11.52
CA GLU A 248 15.43 40.62 10.07
C GLU A 248 14.01 40.88 9.56
N ILE A 249 13.02 40.16 10.09
CA ILE A 249 11.60 40.36 9.77
C ILE A 249 11.16 41.77 10.24
N LEU A 250 11.53 42.16 11.46
CA LEU A 250 11.22 43.49 12.00
C LEU A 250 11.88 44.61 11.20
N LYS A 251 13.12 44.43 10.75
CA LYS A 251 13.83 45.42 9.93
C LYS A 251 13.16 45.62 8.57
N GLU A 252 12.73 44.53 7.94
CA GLU A 252 12.03 44.57 6.65
C GLU A 252 10.64 45.21 6.79
N LEU A 253 9.90 44.88 7.86
CA LEU A 253 8.62 45.52 8.16
C LEU A 253 8.76 47.03 8.36
N ALA A 254 9.77 47.48 9.11
CA ALA A 254 10.05 48.91 9.28
C ALA A 254 10.37 49.61 7.95
N THR A 255 11.08 48.92 7.05
CA THR A 255 11.41 49.45 5.71
C THR A 255 10.15 49.60 4.86
N LEU A 256 9.28 48.59 4.86
CA LEU A 256 8.00 48.62 4.16
C LEU A 256 7.07 49.71 4.71
N GLU A 257 7.06 49.92 6.02
CA GLU A 257 6.26 50.96 6.67
C GLU A 257 6.73 52.37 6.27
N GLU A 258 8.04 52.58 6.17
CA GLU A 258 8.61 53.82 5.63
C GLU A 258 8.26 54.06 4.16
N GLU A 259 8.24 53.02 3.32
CA GLU A 259 7.80 53.10 1.93
C GLU A 259 6.32 53.47 1.83
N ILE A 260 5.45 52.77 2.56
CA ILE A 260 4.01 53.03 2.60
C ILE A 260 3.74 54.48 3.01
N GLN A 261 4.39 54.97 4.07
CA GLN A 261 4.22 56.36 4.53
C GLN A 261 4.66 57.39 3.47
N ARG A 262 5.71 57.07 2.70
CA ARG A 262 6.21 57.94 1.63
C ARG A 262 5.24 58.00 0.45
N GLU A 263 4.75 56.85 0.01
CA GLU A 263 3.79 56.74 -1.07
C GLU A 263 2.46 57.41 -0.69
N MET A 264 2.00 57.24 0.55
CA MET A 264 0.78 57.85 1.04
C MET A 264 0.85 59.38 1.03
N LYS A 265 1.96 59.97 1.49
CA LYS A 265 2.20 61.42 1.40
C LYS A 265 2.27 61.94 -0.04
N THR A 266 2.85 61.14 -0.93
CA THR A 266 2.92 61.48 -2.35
C THR A 266 1.51 61.56 -2.94
N LEU A 267 0.65 60.59 -2.61
CA LEU A 267 -0.76 60.55 -3.01
C LEU A 267 -1.56 61.73 -2.44
N GLU A 268 -1.38 62.06 -1.16
CA GLU A 268 -2.00 63.25 -0.54
C GLU A 268 -1.59 64.54 -1.25
N GLY A 269 -0.31 64.68 -1.61
CA GLY A 269 0.20 65.85 -2.34
C GLY A 269 -0.29 65.96 -3.79
N MET A 270 -0.78 64.88 -4.39
CA MET A 270 -1.41 64.89 -5.73
C MET A 270 -2.91 65.21 -5.69
N LEU A 271 -3.54 65.12 -4.52
CA LEU A 271 -4.96 65.41 -4.29
C LEU A 271 -5.21 66.85 -3.79
N GLY A 272 -4.15 67.60 -3.49
CA GLY A 272 -4.16 69.00 -3.04
C GLY A 272 -3.72 69.99 -4.11
#